data_AF-A0A6G3S0S4-F1
#
_entry.id   AF-A0A6G3S0S4-F1
#
_cell.length_a   1.000
_cell.length_b   1.000
_cell.length_c   1.000
_cell.angle_alpha   90.00
_cell.angle_beta   90.00
_cell.angle_gamma   90.00
#
_symmetry.space_group_name_H-M   'P 1'
#
loop_
_entity.id
_entity.type
_entity.pdbx_description
1 polymer ?
#
loop_
_entity_poly.entity_id
_entity_poly.type
_entity_poly.pdbx_seq_one_letter_code
_entity_poly.pdbx_strand_id
1 'polypeptide(L)'
;MTNEPSGKGPPPWGRARILTAVVAVMLLAVAAVAAATMDDVIEDLQGTGLRSTLTMICGVAGLAALLAALLWPSPTRLRALAWFSAAVSVLCVAATVFIWVCVAVDSGVHSLPGRQVSDPAQTEKALAKEDLAGRRTIPTGLMIETMQYTDSNNVKLTGYIWQRLPKGEAGSAQIDLPDAVDGGIGDEIYRDPVAGGDEVVGWRLSTTVREKFDYSHYPLDRQVMWLVMWPKHSATTALVPDFGSYPPWDAHQKYGMYQHIVSGEWQPQFTTFGIGHSNERTSYGRPGLRLDGKVPELSYSIGLNRAFLSPLLDRLVPLAVIAMLVFASLFVVTKDSDRRSLSGFSTWAVIGFCGSMMLVVSVQHSSLRSATGAGGGIVYAEYFYFILYLVIGLVALNAVEHTSDRRIGLVDWRGNAAARLLYWPVTCLLLFAVTTAVFVAGKVP
;
A
#
# COMPACT_ATOMS: atom_id res chain seq x y z
N MET A 1 69.54 25.39 -28.36
CA MET A 1 68.59 26.07 -27.47
C MET A 1 67.38 26.49 -28.28
N THR A 2 66.31 25.69 -28.26
CA THR A 2 64.98 26.09 -28.75
C THR A 2 63.92 25.24 -28.05
N ASN A 3 63.43 25.80 -26.95
CA ASN A 3 62.13 25.64 -26.28
C ASN A 3 61.27 24.40 -26.59
N GLU A 4 61.23 23.48 -25.62
CA GLU A 4 60.06 22.66 -25.36
C GLU A 4 58.89 23.52 -24.84
N PRO A 5 57.66 23.39 -25.35
CA PRO A 5 56.49 23.92 -24.66
C PRO A 5 56.05 22.94 -23.57
N SER A 6 56.28 23.36 -22.33
CA SER A 6 55.81 22.76 -21.10
C SER A 6 54.29 22.56 -21.07
N GLY A 7 53.86 21.41 -20.54
CA GLY A 7 52.66 21.34 -19.70
C GLY A 7 51.32 21.56 -20.38
N LYS A 8 50.91 20.65 -21.29
CA LYS A 8 49.47 20.42 -21.47
C LYS A 8 48.96 19.72 -20.21
N GLY A 9 48.34 20.49 -19.31
CA GLY A 9 47.51 19.93 -18.23
C GLY A 9 46.53 18.91 -18.79
N PRO A 10 46.01 17.97 -17.95
CA PRO A 10 45.10 16.93 -18.43
C PRO A 10 43.96 17.59 -19.22
N PRO A 11 43.54 16.98 -20.36
CA PRO A 11 42.52 17.56 -21.22
C PRO A 11 41.30 17.96 -20.37
N PRO A 12 40.55 19.02 -20.75
CA PRO A 12 39.42 19.53 -19.95
C PRO A 12 38.39 18.45 -19.60
N TRP A 13 38.37 17.35 -20.37
CA TRP A 13 37.54 16.17 -20.18
C TRP A 13 37.94 15.32 -18.96
N GLY A 14 39.21 15.32 -18.56
CA GLY A 14 39.70 14.63 -17.36
C GLY A 14 39.21 15.28 -16.06
N ARG A 15 39.14 16.62 -16.04
CA ARG A 15 38.62 17.38 -14.87
C ARG A 15 37.13 17.11 -14.64
N ALA A 16 36.34 17.03 -15.71
CA ALA A 16 34.92 16.71 -15.60
C ALA A 16 34.67 15.27 -15.09
N ARG A 17 35.47 14.28 -15.51
CA ARG A 17 35.41 12.91 -14.98
C ARG A 17 35.71 12.83 -13.49
N ILE A 18 36.78 13.52 -13.09
CA ILE A 18 37.20 13.58 -11.69
C ILE A 18 36.12 14.27 -10.86
N LEU A 19 35.52 15.36 -11.36
CA LEU A 19 34.43 16.06 -10.68
C LEU A 19 33.19 15.17 -10.51
N THR A 20 32.76 14.45 -11.55
CA THR A 20 31.60 13.53 -11.44
C THR A 20 31.89 12.36 -10.50
N ALA A 21 33.11 11.84 -10.49
CA ALA A 21 33.52 10.79 -9.57
C ALA A 21 33.56 11.29 -8.12
N VAL A 22 34.05 12.51 -7.89
CA VAL A 22 34.05 13.16 -6.56
C VAL A 22 32.61 13.38 -6.06
N VAL A 23 31.70 13.85 -6.92
CA VAL A 23 30.28 14.00 -6.58
C VAL A 23 29.65 12.64 -6.25
N ALA A 24 29.95 11.59 -7.02
CA ALA A 24 29.47 10.24 -6.74
C ALA A 24 29.94 9.73 -5.37
N VAL A 25 31.23 9.90 -5.06
CA VAL A 25 31.81 9.50 -3.77
C VAL A 25 31.20 10.30 -2.62
N MET A 26 30.98 11.61 -2.79
CA MET A 26 30.33 12.45 -1.80
C MET A 26 28.88 12.00 -1.52
N LEU A 27 28.09 11.75 -2.57
CA LEU A 27 26.70 11.30 -2.43
C LEU A 27 26.60 9.91 -1.78
N LEU A 28 27.49 8.99 -2.18
CA LEU A 28 27.58 7.66 -1.57
C LEU A 28 28.07 7.72 -0.12
N ALA A 29 28.99 8.62 0.21
CA ALA A 29 29.46 8.83 1.58
C ALA A 29 28.34 9.40 2.46
N VAL A 30 27.56 10.36 1.95
CA VAL A 30 26.38 10.89 2.66
C VAL A 30 25.35 9.78 2.90
N ALA A 31 25.06 8.95 1.89
CA ALA A 31 24.17 7.81 2.04
C ALA A 31 24.74 6.78 3.05
N ALA A 32 26.03 6.48 3.00
CA ALA A 32 26.67 5.52 3.90
C ALA A 32 26.71 6.03 5.35
N VAL A 33 26.98 7.32 5.59
CA VAL A 33 26.94 7.93 6.92
C VAL A 33 25.52 7.94 7.47
N ALA A 34 24.53 8.29 6.64
CA ALA A 34 23.13 8.28 7.04
C ALA A 34 22.61 6.85 7.30
N ALA A 35 23.11 5.84 6.59
CA ALA A 35 22.79 4.43 6.81
C ALA A 35 23.52 3.82 8.01
N ALA A 36 24.77 4.22 8.28
CA ALA A 36 25.57 3.68 9.40
C ALA A 36 25.05 4.10 10.78
N THR A 37 24.15 5.08 10.84
CA THR A 37 23.46 5.50 12.05
C THR A 37 22.09 4.84 12.24
N MET A 38 21.69 3.95 11.32
CA MET A 38 20.44 3.19 11.41
C MET A 38 20.72 1.85 12.08
N ASP A 39 20.15 1.61 13.26
CA ASP A 39 20.35 0.36 14.01
C ASP A 39 19.68 -0.83 13.30
N ASP A 40 18.51 -0.61 12.68
CA ASP A 40 17.85 -1.54 11.78
C ASP A 40 17.29 -0.79 10.56
N VAL A 41 17.84 -1.07 9.38
CA VAL A 41 17.50 -0.35 8.14
C VAL A 41 16.01 -0.49 7.81
N ILE A 42 15.38 -1.61 8.18
CA ILE A 42 13.97 -1.88 7.90
C ILE A 42 13.07 -1.08 8.84
N GLU A 43 13.40 -1.04 10.14
CA GLU A 43 12.62 -0.33 11.17
C GLU A 43 12.80 1.20 11.07
N ASP A 44 14.00 1.67 10.74
CA ASP A 44 14.30 3.11 10.68
C ASP A 44 13.84 3.75 9.35
N LEU A 45 13.72 2.96 8.27
CA LEU A 45 12.98 3.35 7.06
C LEU A 45 11.53 3.75 7.38
N GLN A 46 10.96 3.20 8.46
CA GLN A 46 9.58 3.37 8.86
C GLN A 46 9.39 4.45 9.94
N GLY A 47 10.41 4.75 10.76
CA GLY A 47 10.35 5.67 11.90
C GLY A 47 10.91 7.09 11.66
N THR A 48 11.86 7.28 10.74
CA THR A 48 12.49 8.59 10.50
C THR A 48 12.46 9.02 9.02
N GLY A 49 11.27 9.43 8.55
CA GLY A 49 10.97 9.66 7.12
C GLY A 49 11.92 10.58 6.35
N LEU A 50 12.46 11.63 6.97
CA LEU A 50 13.38 12.55 6.28
C LEU A 50 14.76 11.92 6.04
N ARG A 51 15.27 11.13 7.00
CA ARG A 51 16.62 10.55 6.93
C ARG A 51 16.67 9.42 5.93
N SER A 52 15.72 8.49 6.01
CA SER A 52 15.59 7.37 5.06
C SER A 52 15.35 7.86 3.63
N THR A 53 14.54 8.91 3.45
CA THR A 53 14.35 9.58 2.14
C THR A 53 15.68 10.12 1.59
N LEU A 54 16.44 10.85 2.41
CA LEU A 54 17.73 11.40 2.00
C LEU A 54 18.74 10.30 1.65
N THR A 55 18.81 9.23 2.45
CA THR A 55 19.69 8.08 2.17
C THR A 55 19.37 7.44 0.82
N MET A 56 18.09 7.21 0.52
CA MET A 56 17.67 6.62 -0.76
C MET A 56 17.95 7.54 -1.95
N ILE A 57 17.59 8.82 -1.85
CA ILE A 57 17.81 9.78 -2.93
C ILE A 57 19.32 9.96 -3.18
N CYS A 58 20.12 10.15 -2.12
CA CYS A 58 21.57 10.29 -2.24
C CYS A 58 22.24 9.00 -2.73
N GLY A 59 21.76 7.82 -2.32
CA GLY A 59 22.25 6.52 -2.79
C GLY A 59 22.01 6.32 -4.28
N VAL A 60 20.77 6.53 -4.75
CA VAL A 60 20.42 6.43 -6.18
C VAL A 60 21.16 7.49 -7.00
N ALA A 61 21.23 8.74 -6.53
CA ALA A 61 21.95 9.81 -7.23
C ALA A 61 23.46 9.55 -7.28
N GLY A 62 24.05 9.02 -6.20
CA GLY A 62 25.46 8.65 -6.13
C GLY A 62 25.82 7.50 -7.07
N LEU A 63 24.99 6.46 -7.13
CA LEU A 63 25.14 5.35 -8.07
C LEU A 63 24.95 5.81 -9.53
N ALA A 64 23.99 6.69 -9.81
CA ALA A 64 23.82 7.29 -11.13
C ALA A 64 25.04 8.15 -11.55
N ALA A 65 25.60 8.93 -10.63
CA ALA A 65 26.81 9.71 -10.88
C ALA A 65 28.04 8.82 -11.12
N LEU A 66 28.14 7.69 -10.40
CA LEU A 66 29.18 6.69 -10.62
C LEU A 66 29.05 6.02 -12.00
N LEU A 67 27.83 5.65 -12.40
CA LEU A 67 27.53 5.14 -13.74
C LEU A 67 27.88 6.16 -14.83
N ALA A 68 27.63 7.45 -14.59
CA ALA A 68 28.00 8.52 -15.52
C ALA A 68 29.53 8.64 -15.66
N ALA A 69 30.28 8.52 -14.56
CA ALA A 69 31.73 8.55 -14.58
C ALA A 69 32.35 7.32 -15.32
N LEU A 70 31.71 6.15 -15.17
CA LEU A 70 32.15 4.89 -15.77
C LEU A 70 31.85 4.81 -17.27
N LEU A 71 30.59 5.05 -17.65
CA LEU A 71 30.11 4.91 -19.03
C LEU A 71 30.44 6.12 -19.91
N TRP A 72 30.69 7.28 -19.29
CA TRP A 72 31.00 8.54 -19.96
C TRP A 72 30.04 8.87 -21.11
N PRO A 73 28.77 9.16 -20.80
CA PRO A 73 27.77 9.51 -21.80
C PRO A 73 28.16 10.83 -22.48
N SER A 74 28.81 10.75 -23.65
CA SER A 74 29.13 11.92 -24.46
C SER A 74 28.14 12.06 -25.60
N PRO A 75 27.69 13.28 -25.97
CA PRO A 75 26.77 13.50 -27.10
C PRO A 75 27.25 12.88 -28.41
N THR A 76 28.56 12.60 -28.52
CA THR A 76 29.19 11.93 -29.65
C THR A 76 28.96 10.41 -29.67
N ARG A 77 28.86 9.74 -28.50
CA ARG A 77 28.74 8.28 -28.35
C ARG A 77 27.31 7.84 -27.97
N LEU A 78 26.44 7.68 -28.98
CA LEU A 78 25.05 7.24 -28.79
C LEU A 78 24.91 5.93 -27.99
N ARG A 79 25.78 4.94 -28.24
CA ARG A 79 25.75 3.65 -27.53
C ARG A 79 26.02 3.83 -26.02
N ALA A 80 26.94 4.72 -25.65
CA ALA A 80 27.24 5.00 -24.25
C ALA A 80 26.06 5.71 -23.56
N LEU A 81 25.38 6.64 -24.24
CA LEU A 81 24.14 7.24 -23.72
C LEU A 81 23.01 6.23 -23.57
N ALA A 82 22.85 5.30 -24.50
CA ALA A 82 21.82 4.28 -24.42
C ALA A 82 22.05 3.35 -23.21
N TRP A 83 23.29 2.90 -23.01
CA TRP A 83 23.65 2.11 -21.82
C TRP A 83 23.47 2.89 -20.52
N PHE A 84 23.84 4.17 -20.50
CA PHE A 84 23.64 5.02 -19.33
C PHE A 84 22.16 5.21 -19.01
N SER A 85 21.34 5.51 -20.01
CA SER A 85 19.88 5.60 -19.89
C SER A 85 19.28 4.31 -19.31
N ALA A 86 19.61 3.16 -19.91
CA ALA A 86 19.16 1.86 -19.43
C ALA A 86 19.60 1.58 -17.98
N ALA A 87 20.86 1.87 -17.63
CA ALA A 87 21.40 1.64 -16.30
C ALA A 87 20.70 2.51 -15.24
N VAL A 88 20.42 3.78 -15.53
CA VAL A 88 19.67 4.68 -14.64
C VAL A 88 18.24 4.19 -14.45
N SER A 89 17.58 3.74 -15.52
CA SER A 89 16.22 3.17 -15.43
C SER A 89 16.18 1.92 -14.55
N VAL A 90 17.12 0.98 -14.77
CA VAL A 90 17.24 -0.24 -13.96
C VAL A 90 17.50 0.09 -12.49
N LEU A 91 18.34 1.08 -12.22
CA LEU A 91 18.62 1.54 -10.86
C LEU A 91 17.36 2.09 -10.18
N CYS A 92 16.58 2.94 -10.85
CA CYS A 92 15.32 3.46 -10.32
C CYS A 92 14.29 2.35 -10.07
N VAL A 93 14.18 1.37 -10.98
CA VAL A 93 13.29 0.20 -10.79
C VAL A 93 13.76 -0.64 -9.60
N ALA A 94 15.05 -0.94 -9.49
CA ALA A 94 15.60 -1.70 -8.36
C ALA A 94 15.35 -1.00 -7.02
N ALA A 95 15.53 0.32 -6.97
CA ALA A 95 15.23 1.12 -5.78
C ALA A 95 13.73 1.12 -5.44
N THR A 96 12.86 1.15 -6.45
CA THR A 96 11.39 1.07 -6.26
C THR A 96 10.99 -0.30 -5.70
N VAL A 97 11.51 -1.38 -6.27
CA VAL A 97 11.27 -2.76 -5.79
C VAL A 97 11.80 -2.95 -4.38
N PHE A 98 12.95 -2.37 -4.05
CA PHE A 98 13.49 -2.41 -2.69
C PHE A 98 12.53 -1.76 -1.69
N ILE A 99 11.96 -0.59 -1.99
CA ILE A 99 10.94 0.04 -1.13
C ILE A 99 9.73 -0.89 -0.95
N TRP A 100 9.23 -1.50 -2.04
CA TRP A 100 8.09 -2.43 -1.96
C TRP A 100 8.37 -3.61 -1.03
N VAL A 101 9.58 -4.19 -1.10
CA VAL A 101 9.99 -5.29 -0.20
C VAL A 101 10.03 -4.82 1.25
N CYS A 102 10.62 -3.65 1.53
CA CYS A 102 10.66 -3.10 2.89
C CYS A 102 9.26 -2.83 3.47
N VAL A 103 8.34 -2.30 2.66
CA VAL A 103 6.94 -2.06 3.06
C VAL A 103 6.18 -3.37 3.28
N ALA A 104 6.44 -4.39 2.45
CA ALA A 104 5.79 -5.69 2.56
C ALA A 104 6.22 -6.48 3.82
N VAL A 105 7.48 -6.30 4.27
CA VAL A 105 8.04 -6.99 5.45
C VAL A 105 7.64 -6.35 6.77
N ASP A 106 7.14 -5.11 6.76
CA ASP A 106 6.61 -4.47 7.97
C ASP A 106 5.57 -5.37 8.68
N SER A 107 5.30 -5.17 9.96
CA SER A 107 4.20 -5.82 10.69
C SER A 107 3.33 -4.82 11.44
N GLY A 108 3.67 -3.53 11.39
CA GLY A 108 2.95 -2.48 12.08
C GLY A 108 1.52 -2.31 11.58
N VAL A 109 0.57 -2.43 12.50
CA VAL A 109 -0.80 -1.97 12.33
C VAL A 109 -1.02 -0.80 13.29
N HIS A 110 -1.29 0.39 12.74
CA HIS A 110 -1.30 1.62 13.52
C HIS A 110 -2.67 2.00 14.13
N SER A 111 -3.72 1.21 13.90
CA SER A 111 -5.06 1.51 14.44
C SER A 111 -5.87 0.24 14.70
N LEU A 112 -5.95 -0.18 15.97
CA LEU A 112 -6.85 -1.22 16.44
C LEU A 112 -7.93 -0.60 17.34
N PRO A 113 -9.20 -0.99 17.21
CA PRO A 113 -10.27 -0.48 18.06
C PRO A 113 -10.16 -1.00 19.49
N GLY A 114 -10.31 -0.08 20.44
CA GLY A 114 -10.26 -0.38 21.87
C GLY A 114 -8.86 -0.74 22.39
N ARG A 115 -8.79 -0.93 23.70
CA ARG A 115 -7.57 -1.35 24.39
C ARG A 115 -7.41 -2.85 24.28
N GLN A 116 -6.31 -3.27 23.67
CA GLN A 116 -6.02 -4.68 23.44
C GLN A 116 -5.83 -5.45 24.74
N VAL A 117 -6.42 -6.63 24.81
CA VAL A 117 -6.39 -7.53 25.97
C VAL A 117 -6.05 -8.94 25.53
N SER A 118 -5.22 -9.62 26.30
CA SER A 118 -4.82 -11.02 26.04
C SER A 118 -5.02 -11.94 27.23
N ASP A 119 -5.38 -11.41 28.40
CA ASP A 119 -5.63 -12.24 29.57
C ASP A 119 -6.74 -11.63 30.46
N PRO A 120 -7.35 -12.42 31.37
CA PRO A 120 -8.41 -11.92 32.24
C PRO A 120 -8.01 -10.73 33.13
N ALA A 121 -6.75 -10.67 33.59
CA ALA A 121 -6.27 -9.58 34.44
C ALA A 121 -6.09 -8.26 33.66
N GLN A 122 -5.68 -8.34 32.40
CA GLN A 122 -5.65 -7.23 31.46
C GLN A 122 -7.06 -6.75 31.13
N THR A 123 -8.02 -7.66 30.96
CA THR A 123 -9.43 -7.31 30.75
C THR A 123 -10.00 -6.52 31.91
N GLU A 124 -9.76 -6.94 33.16
CA GLU A 124 -10.23 -6.21 34.33
C GLU A 124 -9.61 -4.80 34.41
N LYS A 125 -8.31 -4.69 34.15
CA LYS A 125 -7.62 -3.38 34.07
C LYS A 125 -8.16 -2.51 32.95
N ALA A 126 -8.52 -3.09 31.80
CA ALA A 126 -9.09 -2.36 30.67
C ALA A 126 -10.49 -1.85 31.03
N LEU A 127 -11.36 -2.68 31.59
CA LEU A 127 -12.69 -2.28 32.06
C LEU A 127 -12.64 -1.14 33.07
N ALA A 128 -11.71 -1.19 34.03
CA ALA A 128 -11.52 -0.11 34.99
C ALA A 128 -11.09 1.21 34.33
N LYS A 129 -10.19 1.16 33.34
CA LYS A 129 -9.73 2.34 32.61
C LYS A 129 -10.78 2.94 31.68
N GLU A 130 -11.66 2.10 31.13
CA GLU A 130 -12.75 2.54 30.25
C GLU A 130 -13.99 3.04 31.03
N ASP A 131 -13.95 3.01 32.37
CA ASP A 131 -15.09 3.35 33.26
C ASP A 131 -16.29 2.38 33.08
N LEU A 132 -15.95 1.11 32.90
CA LEU A 132 -16.88 -0.01 32.73
C LEU A 132 -16.86 -0.97 33.94
N ALA A 133 -16.05 -0.67 34.95
CA ALA A 133 -16.00 -1.44 36.19
C ALA A 133 -17.34 -1.42 36.93
N GLY A 134 -17.74 -2.57 37.49
CA GLY A 134 -18.99 -2.74 38.23
C GLY A 134 -20.21 -3.12 37.36
N ARG A 135 -20.08 -3.13 36.03
CA ARG A 135 -21.08 -3.75 35.15
C ARG A 135 -21.00 -5.27 35.22
N ARG A 136 -22.14 -5.94 35.03
CA ARG A 136 -22.20 -7.40 34.91
C ARG A 136 -21.41 -7.82 33.65
N THR A 137 -20.43 -8.70 33.81
CA THR A 137 -19.64 -9.20 32.68
C THR A 137 -20.27 -10.45 32.09
N ILE A 138 -20.28 -10.54 30.76
CA ILE A 138 -20.70 -11.75 30.04
C ILE A 138 -19.51 -12.25 29.21
N PRO A 139 -18.89 -13.40 29.58
CA PRO A 139 -17.87 -14.03 28.78
C PRO A 139 -18.42 -14.39 27.41
N THR A 140 -17.78 -13.87 26.37
CA THR A 140 -18.16 -13.99 24.97
C THR A 140 -16.96 -14.46 24.18
N GLY A 141 -17.14 -15.55 23.42
CA GLY A 141 -16.14 -16.05 22.49
C GLY A 141 -16.71 -16.18 21.09
N LEU A 142 -15.83 -16.33 20.10
CA LEU A 142 -16.19 -16.45 18.70
C LEU A 142 -15.17 -17.31 17.95
N MET A 143 -15.62 -17.89 16.84
CA MET A 143 -14.81 -18.61 15.90
C MET A 143 -15.25 -18.23 14.50
N ILE A 144 -14.39 -17.54 13.75
CA ILE A 144 -14.64 -17.18 12.35
C ILE A 144 -14.24 -18.36 11.46
N GLU A 145 -15.21 -18.92 10.73
CA GLU A 145 -14.99 -20.02 9.78
C GLU A 145 -14.61 -19.51 8.39
N THR A 146 -15.32 -18.48 7.89
CA THR A 146 -15.05 -17.89 6.58
C THR A 146 -15.12 -16.37 6.62
N MET A 147 -14.32 -15.75 5.76
CA MET A 147 -14.25 -14.30 5.59
C MET A 147 -14.08 -14.01 4.10
N GLN A 148 -14.97 -13.19 3.55
CA GLN A 148 -14.94 -12.81 2.14
C GLN A 148 -15.23 -11.32 1.98
N TYR A 149 -14.35 -10.61 1.29
CA TYR A 149 -14.62 -9.25 0.82
C TYR A 149 -15.63 -9.30 -0.32
N THR A 150 -16.79 -8.67 -0.13
CA THR A 150 -17.83 -8.57 -1.18
C THR A 150 -17.63 -7.32 -2.03
N ASP A 151 -17.10 -6.26 -1.44
CA ASP A 151 -16.63 -5.05 -2.14
C ASP A 151 -15.52 -4.34 -1.34
N SER A 152 -15.22 -3.08 -1.70
CA SER A 152 -14.20 -2.25 -1.05
C SER A 152 -14.48 -1.87 0.42
N ASN A 153 -15.68 -2.09 0.95
CA ASN A 153 -16.03 -1.70 2.32
C ASN A 153 -16.82 -2.79 3.05
N ASN A 154 -17.31 -3.81 2.35
CA ASN A 154 -18.14 -4.85 2.93
C ASN A 154 -17.37 -6.17 3.05
N VAL A 155 -17.41 -6.77 4.24
CA VAL A 155 -16.83 -8.09 4.52
C VAL A 155 -17.92 -9.01 5.04
N LYS A 156 -18.11 -10.12 4.35
CA LYS A 156 -18.99 -11.21 4.79
C LYS A 156 -18.23 -12.15 5.71
N LEU A 157 -18.81 -12.41 6.87
CA LEU A 157 -18.28 -13.25 7.92
C LEU A 157 -19.27 -14.37 8.24
N THR A 158 -18.73 -15.57 8.45
CA THR A 158 -19.49 -16.70 8.97
C THR A 158 -18.71 -17.40 10.06
N GLY A 159 -19.43 -18.03 10.99
CA GLY A 159 -18.83 -18.88 12.01
C GLY A 159 -19.75 -19.05 13.19
N TYR A 160 -19.18 -19.01 14.39
CA TYR A 160 -19.92 -19.19 15.64
C TYR A 160 -19.57 -18.11 16.65
N ILE A 161 -20.56 -17.74 17.45
CA ILE A 161 -20.38 -16.89 18.62
C ILE A 161 -21.03 -17.59 19.79
N TRP A 162 -20.40 -17.55 20.96
CA TRP A 162 -20.95 -18.17 22.16
C TRP A 162 -20.81 -17.25 23.37
N GLN A 163 -21.69 -17.47 24.34
CA GLN A 163 -21.66 -16.78 25.62
C GLN A 163 -21.81 -17.77 26.75
N ARG A 164 -21.12 -17.49 27.86
CA ARG A 164 -21.35 -18.16 29.13
C ARG A 164 -22.39 -17.37 29.92
N LEU A 165 -23.55 -17.97 30.14
CA LEU A 165 -24.71 -17.32 30.76
C LEU A 165 -25.21 -18.15 31.95
N PRO A 166 -25.81 -17.52 32.98
CA PRO A 166 -26.51 -18.25 34.02
C PRO A 166 -27.66 -19.08 33.43
N LYS A 167 -27.90 -20.24 34.03
CA LYS A 167 -28.98 -21.14 33.63
C LYS A 167 -30.33 -20.42 33.53
N GLY A 168 -30.99 -20.54 32.38
CA GLY A 168 -32.32 -19.99 32.13
C GLY A 168 -32.38 -18.58 31.50
N GLU A 169 -31.26 -17.87 31.36
CA GLU A 169 -31.22 -16.54 30.71
C GLU A 169 -31.05 -16.57 29.19
N ALA A 170 -30.94 -17.76 28.61
CA ALA A 170 -30.35 -17.97 27.30
C ALA A 170 -31.33 -18.03 26.11
N GLY A 171 -32.46 -17.32 26.20
CA GLY A 171 -33.46 -17.34 25.13
C GLY A 171 -32.97 -16.70 23.82
N SER A 172 -32.08 -15.70 23.89
CA SER A 172 -31.43 -15.10 22.72
C SER A 172 -30.04 -14.61 23.08
N ALA A 173 -29.13 -14.58 22.11
CA ALA A 173 -27.78 -14.01 22.28
C ALA A 173 -27.86 -12.61 22.88
N GLN A 174 -27.07 -12.31 23.91
CA GLN A 174 -27.05 -11.00 24.57
C GLN A 174 -26.12 -10.01 23.84
N ILE A 175 -26.05 -10.12 22.52
CA ILE A 175 -25.11 -9.41 21.65
C ILE A 175 -25.91 -8.75 20.52
N ASP A 176 -25.58 -7.49 20.25
CA ASP A 176 -25.98 -6.75 19.06
C ASP A 176 -24.72 -6.41 18.25
N LEU A 177 -24.84 -6.45 16.92
CA LEU A 177 -23.74 -6.15 15.99
C LEU A 177 -24.03 -4.80 15.30
N PRO A 178 -23.47 -3.68 15.78
CA PRO A 178 -23.83 -2.35 15.29
C PRO A 178 -23.44 -2.10 13.83
N ASP A 179 -22.34 -2.71 13.37
CA ASP A 179 -21.79 -2.50 12.02
C ASP A 179 -22.34 -3.50 10.98
N ALA A 180 -23.29 -4.36 11.38
CA ALA A 180 -23.91 -5.33 10.49
C ALA A 180 -24.88 -4.64 9.51
N VAL A 181 -24.63 -4.78 8.22
CA VAL A 181 -25.49 -4.29 7.14
C VAL A 181 -26.46 -5.37 6.65
N ASP A 182 -26.03 -6.63 6.71
CA ASP A 182 -26.85 -7.79 6.36
C ASP A 182 -26.55 -8.96 7.29
N GLY A 183 -27.54 -9.82 7.52
CA GLY A 183 -27.45 -10.95 8.43
C GLY A 183 -27.28 -10.56 9.91
N GLY A 184 -26.63 -11.43 10.69
CA GLY A 184 -26.43 -11.24 12.12
C GLY A 184 -26.15 -12.53 12.87
N ILE A 185 -26.62 -12.60 14.11
CA ILE A 185 -26.58 -13.80 14.95
C ILE A 185 -27.88 -14.59 14.71
N GLY A 186 -27.73 -15.81 14.21
CA GLY A 186 -28.83 -16.72 13.87
C GLY A 186 -29.18 -17.70 14.98
N ASP A 187 -29.54 -18.91 14.57
CA ASP A 187 -30.05 -19.95 15.47
C ASP A 187 -29.02 -20.43 16.49
N GLU A 188 -29.52 -20.84 17.66
CA GLU A 188 -28.76 -21.60 18.64
C GLU A 188 -28.37 -22.96 18.06
N ILE A 189 -27.11 -23.32 18.21
CA ILE A 189 -26.54 -24.57 17.70
C ILE A 189 -26.31 -25.58 18.82
N TYR A 190 -25.84 -25.09 19.97
CA TYR A 190 -25.55 -25.94 21.11
C TYR A 190 -25.75 -25.17 22.42
N ARG A 191 -25.97 -25.97 23.47
CA ARG A 191 -26.14 -25.53 24.85
C ARG A 191 -25.59 -26.61 25.75
N ASP A 192 -24.52 -26.28 26.45
CA ASP A 192 -23.84 -27.22 27.33
C ASP A 192 -23.75 -26.64 28.75
N PRO A 193 -24.14 -27.42 29.78
CA PRO A 193 -23.99 -27.00 31.16
C PRO A 193 -22.50 -26.95 31.57
N VAL A 194 -22.14 -25.94 32.33
CA VAL A 194 -20.78 -25.74 32.88
C VAL A 194 -20.84 -25.78 34.41
N ALA A 195 -19.72 -26.17 35.04
CA ALA A 195 -19.60 -26.15 36.48
C ALA A 195 -19.90 -24.76 37.05
N GLY A 196 -20.71 -24.68 38.12
CA GLY A 196 -21.09 -23.42 38.77
C GLY A 196 -22.51 -22.94 38.47
N GLY A 197 -23.30 -23.68 37.69
CA GLY A 197 -24.70 -23.30 37.37
C GLY A 197 -24.84 -22.40 36.14
N ASP A 198 -23.73 -22.17 35.42
CA ASP A 198 -23.71 -21.52 34.12
C ASP A 198 -23.94 -22.54 32.99
N GLU A 199 -24.36 -22.04 31.83
CA GLU A 199 -24.44 -22.77 30.57
C GLU A 199 -23.65 -22.00 29.51
N VAL A 200 -22.95 -22.71 28.64
CA VAL A 200 -22.37 -22.14 27.42
C VAL A 200 -23.35 -22.37 26.29
N VAL A 201 -23.71 -21.29 25.61
CA VAL A 201 -24.70 -21.31 24.53
C VAL A 201 -24.05 -20.71 23.30
N GLY A 202 -24.09 -21.46 22.19
CA GLY A 202 -23.49 -21.06 20.93
C GLY A 202 -24.52 -20.82 19.84
N TRP A 203 -24.30 -19.78 19.05
CA TRP A 203 -25.14 -19.38 17.93
C TRP A 203 -24.35 -19.34 16.63
N ARG A 204 -25.06 -19.50 15.50
CA ARG A 204 -24.49 -19.29 14.17
C ARG A 204 -24.28 -17.80 13.93
N LEU A 205 -23.09 -17.41 13.50
CA LEU A 205 -22.78 -16.08 12.98
C LEU A 205 -22.81 -16.13 11.46
N SER A 206 -23.58 -15.25 10.84
CA SER A 206 -23.55 -15.01 9.40
C SER A 206 -23.94 -13.56 9.13
N THR A 207 -22.95 -12.70 8.94
CA THR A 207 -23.19 -11.25 8.81
C THR A 207 -22.29 -10.63 7.76
N THR A 208 -22.73 -9.53 7.15
CA THR A 208 -21.91 -8.63 6.36
C THR A 208 -21.68 -7.36 7.15
N VAL A 209 -20.44 -7.09 7.51
CA VAL A 209 -20.03 -5.86 8.20
C VAL A 209 -19.53 -4.84 7.19
N ARG A 210 -19.84 -3.57 7.42
CA ARG A 210 -19.35 -2.46 6.60
C ARG A 210 -18.32 -1.65 7.37
N GLU A 211 -17.11 -1.64 6.85
CA GLU A 211 -15.96 -0.98 7.46
C GLU A 211 -15.33 0.03 6.50
N LYS A 212 -14.59 0.98 7.07
CA LYS A 212 -13.84 1.98 6.31
C LYS A 212 -12.40 1.54 6.18
N PHE A 213 -12.09 0.80 5.12
CA PHE A 213 -10.72 0.41 4.79
C PHE A 213 -9.93 1.56 4.17
N ASP A 214 -8.62 1.61 4.43
CA ASP A 214 -7.72 2.59 3.83
C ASP A 214 -6.94 1.98 2.66
N TYR A 215 -7.30 2.38 1.43
CA TYR A 215 -6.64 1.92 0.21
C TYR A 215 -5.53 2.85 -0.28
N SER A 216 -5.14 3.87 0.49
CA SER A 216 -4.08 4.83 0.10
C SER A 216 -2.80 4.14 -0.39
N HIS A 217 -2.43 3.03 0.22
CA HIS A 217 -1.22 2.26 -0.08
C HIS A 217 -1.43 1.05 -1.01
N TYR A 218 -2.63 0.86 -1.59
CA TYR A 218 -2.92 -0.28 -2.46
C TYR A 218 -1.94 -0.36 -3.66
N PRO A 219 -1.42 -1.55 -4.03
CA PRO A 219 -1.75 -2.89 -3.50
C PRO A 219 -0.88 -3.34 -2.31
N LEU A 220 -0.02 -2.47 -1.78
CA LEU A 220 0.83 -2.74 -0.62
C LEU A 220 0.11 -2.39 0.70
N ASP A 221 -1.23 -2.43 0.67
CA ASP A 221 -2.08 -2.09 1.79
C ASP A 221 -2.19 -3.24 2.80
N ARG A 222 -2.36 -2.84 4.06
CA ARG A 222 -2.71 -3.70 5.17
C ARG A 222 -4.04 -3.23 5.70
N GLN A 223 -4.89 -4.17 6.07
CA GLN A 223 -6.20 -3.85 6.60
C GLN A 223 -6.35 -4.53 7.95
N VAL A 224 -7.15 -3.90 8.80
CA VAL A 224 -7.70 -4.55 9.98
C VAL A 224 -9.17 -4.66 9.72
N MET A 225 -9.69 -5.87 9.82
CA MET A 225 -11.12 -6.06 9.94
C MET A 225 -11.48 -6.16 11.41
N TRP A 226 -12.55 -5.52 11.86
CA TRP A 226 -12.99 -5.62 13.25
C TRP A 226 -14.48 -5.90 13.39
N LEU A 227 -14.80 -6.92 14.19
CA LEU A 227 -16.16 -7.20 14.60
C LEU A 227 -16.44 -6.50 15.93
N VAL A 228 -17.24 -5.44 15.91
CA VAL A 228 -17.73 -4.78 17.14
C VAL A 228 -18.97 -5.52 17.65
N MET A 229 -18.98 -5.79 18.95
CA MET A 229 -20.08 -6.45 19.64
C MET A 229 -20.55 -5.58 20.80
N TRP A 230 -21.84 -5.26 20.79
CA TRP A 230 -22.51 -4.52 21.86
C TRP A 230 -23.33 -5.46 22.73
N PRO A 231 -23.36 -5.26 24.06
CA PRO A 231 -24.32 -5.95 24.92
C PRO A 231 -25.74 -5.39 24.69
N LYS A 232 -26.74 -6.28 24.55
CA LYS A 232 -28.17 -5.87 24.42
C LYS A 232 -28.64 -4.90 25.52
N HIS A 233 -28.12 -5.12 26.73
CA HIS A 233 -28.36 -4.30 27.92
C HIS A 233 -27.12 -3.49 28.30
N SER A 234 -26.73 -2.57 27.43
CA SER A 234 -25.47 -1.81 27.56
C SER A 234 -25.36 -0.94 28.80
N ALA A 235 -26.45 -0.53 29.43
CA ALA A 235 -26.40 0.24 30.67
C ALA A 235 -25.82 -0.54 31.87
N THR A 236 -26.04 -1.86 31.94
CA THR A 236 -25.72 -2.68 33.11
C THR A 236 -24.70 -3.78 32.82
N THR A 237 -24.46 -4.07 31.55
CA THR A 237 -23.71 -5.24 31.11
C THR A 237 -22.52 -4.83 30.25
N ALA A 238 -21.40 -5.54 30.39
CA ALA A 238 -20.23 -5.44 29.52
C ALA A 238 -19.87 -6.83 28.98
N LEU A 239 -19.50 -6.91 27.70
CA LEU A 239 -18.99 -8.15 27.11
C LEU A 239 -17.49 -8.26 27.38
N VAL A 240 -17.01 -9.46 27.71
CA VAL A 240 -15.59 -9.74 27.94
C VAL A 240 -15.16 -10.98 27.16
N PRO A 241 -13.90 -11.09 26.70
CA PRO A 241 -13.44 -12.29 26.03
C PRO A 241 -13.53 -13.52 26.95
N ASP A 242 -14.10 -14.63 26.44
CA ASP A 242 -14.08 -15.92 27.13
C ASP A 242 -12.73 -16.62 26.95
N PHE A 243 -11.66 -16.03 27.51
CA PHE A 243 -10.29 -16.57 27.41
C PHE A 243 -10.16 -18.02 27.91
N GLY A 244 -11.06 -18.47 28.80
CA GLY A 244 -11.08 -19.85 29.29
C GLY A 244 -11.45 -20.89 28.23
N SER A 245 -12.01 -20.48 27.10
CA SER A 245 -12.36 -21.36 25.97
C SER A 245 -11.28 -21.41 24.89
N TYR A 246 -10.16 -20.71 25.07
CA TYR A 246 -9.00 -20.73 24.17
C TYR A 246 -7.77 -21.26 24.91
N PRO A 247 -6.73 -21.72 24.18
CA PRO A 247 -5.39 -21.80 24.74
C PRO A 247 -4.92 -20.44 25.26
N PRO A 248 -3.83 -20.37 26.06
CA PRO A 248 -3.25 -19.10 26.47
C PRO A 248 -3.10 -18.16 25.27
N TRP A 249 -3.77 -17.00 25.34
CA TRP A 249 -3.96 -16.16 24.16
C TRP A 249 -2.62 -15.64 23.65
N ASP A 250 -2.37 -15.88 22.37
CA ASP A 250 -1.26 -15.31 21.62
C ASP A 250 -1.84 -14.77 20.31
N ALA A 251 -1.66 -13.47 20.10
CA ALA A 251 -2.23 -12.78 18.94
C ALA A 251 -1.74 -13.38 17.61
N HIS A 252 -0.52 -13.91 17.56
CA HIS A 252 0.07 -14.47 16.33
C HIS A 252 -0.39 -15.92 16.06
N GLN A 253 -0.98 -16.61 17.05
CA GLN A 253 -1.59 -17.93 16.87
C GLN A 253 -2.98 -17.87 16.24
N LYS A 254 -3.52 -16.66 16.05
CA LYS A 254 -4.77 -16.39 15.30
C LYS A 254 -5.98 -17.13 15.89
N TYR A 255 -6.04 -17.26 17.21
CA TYR A 255 -7.18 -17.87 17.90
C TYR A 255 -8.46 -17.10 17.62
N GLY A 256 -9.60 -17.80 17.57
CA GLY A 256 -10.87 -17.24 17.12
C GLY A 256 -11.04 -17.21 15.60
N MET A 257 -10.11 -17.83 14.85
CA MET A 257 -10.26 -18.12 13.42
C MET A 257 -10.00 -19.59 13.13
N TYR A 258 -10.67 -20.10 12.10
CA TYR A 258 -10.42 -21.44 11.60
C TYR A 258 -9.03 -21.53 10.95
N GLN A 259 -8.25 -22.57 11.28
CA GLN A 259 -6.86 -22.71 10.85
C GLN A 259 -6.69 -22.75 9.32
N HIS A 260 -7.68 -23.27 8.61
CA HIS A 260 -7.68 -23.39 7.15
C HIS A 260 -8.68 -22.42 6.49
N ILE A 261 -8.86 -21.24 7.07
CA ILE A 261 -9.74 -20.21 6.49
C ILE A 261 -9.34 -19.91 5.05
N VAL A 262 -10.32 -19.89 4.15
CA VAL A 262 -10.13 -19.48 2.76
C VAL A 262 -10.36 -17.97 2.70
N SER A 263 -9.29 -17.20 2.82
CA SER A 263 -9.32 -15.73 2.86
C SER A 263 -8.97 -15.05 1.52
N GLY A 264 -8.90 -15.82 0.43
CA GLY A 264 -8.63 -15.32 -0.92
C GLY A 264 -7.25 -14.64 -1.03
N GLU A 265 -7.22 -13.37 -1.43
CA GLU A 265 -5.99 -12.56 -1.54
C GLU A 265 -5.46 -12.05 -0.20
N TRP A 266 -6.17 -12.28 0.90
CA TRP A 266 -5.79 -11.79 2.22
C TRP A 266 -5.20 -12.90 3.07
N GLN A 267 -4.15 -12.59 3.82
CA GLN A 267 -3.51 -13.50 4.75
C GLN A 267 -3.63 -12.94 6.17
N PRO A 268 -4.33 -13.64 7.08
CA PRO A 268 -4.40 -13.26 8.49
C PRO A 268 -3.00 -13.28 9.13
N GLN A 269 -2.64 -12.20 9.81
CA GLN A 269 -1.37 -12.02 10.51
C GLN A 269 -1.51 -12.22 12.01
N PHE A 270 -2.55 -11.63 12.61
CA PHE A 270 -2.85 -11.74 14.02
C PHE A 270 -4.35 -11.62 14.28
N THR A 271 -4.77 -12.06 15.46
CA THR A 271 -6.11 -11.83 16.00
C THR A 271 -6.01 -11.29 17.42
N THR A 272 -6.92 -10.39 17.80
CA THR A 272 -6.88 -9.79 19.13
C THR A 272 -8.25 -9.32 19.57
N PHE A 273 -8.48 -9.31 20.88
CA PHE A 273 -9.66 -8.71 21.48
C PHE A 273 -9.32 -7.31 22.00
N GLY A 274 -10.24 -6.38 21.81
CA GLY A 274 -10.18 -5.04 22.38
C GLY A 274 -11.37 -4.75 23.27
N ILE A 275 -11.12 -4.06 24.39
CA ILE A 275 -12.15 -3.49 25.25
C ILE A 275 -12.19 -2.00 25.02
N GLY A 276 -13.36 -1.47 24.69
CA GLY A 276 -13.55 -0.05 24.42
C GLY A 276 -14.95 0.42 24.80
N HIS A 277 -15.24 1.64 24.36
CA HIS A 277 -16.58 2.21 24.44
C HIS A 277 -16.87 3.09 23.23
N SER A 278 -18.12 3.09 22.77
CA SER A 278 -18.62 4.14 21.88
C SER A 278 -19.20 5.28 22.70
N ASN A 279 -18.90 6.50 22.25
CA ASN A 279 -19.48 7.73 22.76
C ASN A 279 -20.71 8.08 21.93
N GLU A 280 -21.84 7.48 22.29
CA GLU A 280 -23.10 7.76 21.63
C GLU A 280 -23.69 9.09 22.10
N ARG A 281 -24.14 9.90 21.14
CA ARG A 281 -24.82 11.18 21.41
C ARG A 281 -26.35 11.03 21.44
N THR A 282 -26.82 9.81 21.58
CA THR A 282 -28.24 9.45 21.55
C THR A 282 -28.52 8.37 22.58
N SER A 283 -29.70 8.42 23.20
CA SER A 283 -30.19 7.35 24.08
C SER A 283 -30.96 6.27 23.32
N TYR A 284 -31.10 6.42 21.99
CA TYR A 284 -31.99 5.61 21.14
C TYR A 284 -33.43 5.56 21.67
N GLY A 285 -33.86 6.60 22.41
CA GLY A 285 -35.17 6.66 23.06
C GLY A 285 -35.31 5.75 24.28
N ARG A 286 -34.23 5.13 24.77
CA ARG A 286 -34.25 4.24 25.94
C ARG A 286 -34.04 5.05 27.24
N PRO A 287 -34.97 4.99 28.21
CA PRO A 287 -34.88 5.76 29.46
C PRO A 287 -33.64 5.48 30.31
N GLY A 288 -33.01 4.30 30.13
CA GLY A 288 -31.82 3.88 30.88
C GLY A 288 -30.49 4.20 30.22
N LEU A 289 -30.47 4.72 28.98
CA LEU A 289 -29.24 5.20 28.34
C LEU A 289 -29.11 6.71 28.51
N ARG A 290 -27.92 7.14 28.92
CA ARG A 290 -27.55 8.55 28.98
C ARG A 290 -27.22 9.07 27.58
N LEU A 291 -27.56 10.32 27.28
CA LEU A 291 -27.26 11.01 26.00
C LEU A 291 -25.75 11.27 25.78
N ASP A 292 -24.99 11.16 26.87
CA ASP A 292 -23.54 11.21 27.02
C ASP A 292 -22.99 9.86 27.52
N GLY A 293 -23.77 8.79 27.34
CA GLY A 293 -23.48 7.46 27.87
C GLY A 293 -22.44 6.71 27.06
N LYS A 294 -21.49 6.08 27.76
CA LYS A 294 -20.55 5.13 27.17
C LYS A 294 -21.24 3.77 26.96
N VAL A 295 -21.36 3.37 25.70
CA VAL A 295 -21.81 2.02 25.32
C VAL A 295 -20.58 1.10 25.35
N PRO A 296 -20.57 0.04 26.17
CA PRO A 296 -19.43 -0.89 26.23
C PRO A 296 -19.27 -1.64 24.92
N GLU A 297 -18.04 -1.77 24.46
CA GLU A 297 -17.72 -2.46 23.22
C GLU A 297 -16.69 -3.55 23.46
N LEU A 298 -16.99 -4.74 22.95
CA LEU A 298 -16.01 -5.78 22.74
C LEU A 298 -15.69 -5.83 21.26
N SER A 299 -14.46 -5.53 20.88
CA SER A 299 -13.99 -5.66 19.51
C SER A 299 -13.19 -6.95 19.36
N TYR A 300 -13.35 -7.61 18.21
CA TYR A 300 -12.46 -8.66 17.76
C TYR A 300 -11.84 -8.26 16.44
N SER A 301 -10.53 -8.09 16.43
CA SER A 301 -9.79 -7.57 15.29
C SER A 301 -8.95 -8.65 14.64
N ILE A 302 -8.98 -8.69 13.32
CA ILE A 302 -8.17 -9.56 12.47
C ILE A 302 -7.25 -8.67 11.65
N GLY A 303 -5.95 -8.77 11.87
CA GLY A 303 -4.95 -8.11 11.05
C GLY A 303 -4.76 -8.89 9.75
N LEU A 304 -4.94 -8.23 8.60
CA LEU A 304 -4.91 -8.83 7.27
C LEU A 304 -3.80 -8.19 6.43
N ASN A 305 -2.94 -9.03 5.87
CA ASN A 305 -1.96 -8.60 4.89
C ASN A 305 -2.39 -9.05 3.50
N ARG A 306 -2.30 -8.17 2.50
CA ARG A 306 -2.62 -8.55 1.12
C ARG A 306 -1.45 -9.35 0.52
N ALA A 307 -1.78 -10.41 -0.21
CA ALA A 307 -0.87 -11.05 -1.15
C ALA A 307 -0.65 -10.11 -2.36
N PHE A 308 0.09 -9.02 -2.14
CA PHE A 308 0.19 -7.88 -3.06
C PHE A 308 0.76 -8.21 -4.43
N LEU A 309 1.53 -9.30 -4.56
CA LEU A 309 2.22 -9.65 -5.81
C LEU A 309 1.24 -9.90 -6.96
N SER A 310 0.13 -10.63 -6.73
CA SER A 310 -0.83 -10.92 -7.79
C SER A 310 -1.55 -9.65 -8.28
N PRO A 311 -2.17 -8.83 -7.38
CA PRO A 311 -2.78 -7.57 -7.80
C PRO A 311 -1.77 -6.59 -8.41
N LEU A 312 -0.52 -6.61 -7.98
CA LEU A 312 0.54 -5.79 -8.57
C LEU A 312 0.84 -6.22 -10.01
N LEU A 313 1.02 -7.52 -10.28
CA LEU A 313 1.31 -8.03 -11.62
C LEU A 313 0.14 -7.83 -12.58
N ASP A 314 -1.10 -8.04 -12.12
CA ASP A 314 -2.31 -7.84 -12.92
C ASP A 314 -2.44 -6.40 -13.43
N ARG A 315 -1.89 -5.43 -12.69
CA ARG A 315 -1.88 -4.01 -13.07
C ARG A 315 -0.62 -3.62 -13.84
N LEU A 316 0.56 -4.05 -13.38
CA LEU A 316 1.84 -3.62 -13.97
C LEU A 316 2.11 -4.24 -15.34
N VAL A 317 1.77 -5.52 -15.56
CA VAL A 317 2.09 -6.20 -16.82
C VAL A 317 1.42 -5.51 -18.01
N PRO A 318 0.10 -5.23 -17.99
CA PRO A 318 -0.54 -4.50 -19.09
C PRO A 318 0.01 -3.08 -19.28
N LEU A 319 0.28 -2.35 -18.19
CA LEU A 319 0.85 -1.00 -18.25
C LEU A 319 2.27 -1.00 -18.83
N ALA A 320 3.08 -2.00 -18.49
CA ALA A 320 4.42 -2.17 -19.06
C ALA A 320 4.36 -2.45 -20.56
N VAL A 321 3.41 -3.26 -21.03
CA VAL A 321 3.18 -3.48 -22.46
C VAL A 321 2.84 -2.17 -23.16
N ILE A 322 1.92 -1.37 -22.60
CA ILE A 322 1.57 -0.06 -23.17
C ILE A 322 2.80 0.86 -23.21
N ALA A 323 3.57 0.94 -22.13
CA ALA A 323 4.80 1.73 -22.10
C ALA A 323 5.81 1.27 -23.17
N MET A 324 5.99 -0.04 -23.36
CA MET A 324 6.86 -0.57 -24.40
C MET A 324 6.37 -0.23 -25.81
N LEU A 325 5.06 -0.30 -26.08
CA LEU A 325 4.50 0.06 -27.39
C LEU A 325 4.59 1.57 -27.68
N VAL A 326 4.34 2.40 -26.67
CA VAL A 326 4.51 3.86 -26.72
C VAL A 326 5.98 4.21 -26.95
N PHE A 327 6.90 3.54 -26.30
CA PHE A 327 8.33 3.68 -26.56
C PHE A 327 8.69 3.27 -28.00
N ALA A 328 8.19 2.13 -28.48
CA ALA A 328 8.44 1.65 -29.85
C ALA A 328 7.96 2.66 -30.90
N SER A 329 6.87 3.37 -30.64
CA SER A 329 6.34 4.39 -31.55
C SER A 329 7.34 5.53 -31.82
N LEU A 330 8.24 5.85 -30.87
CA LEU A 330 9.28 6.87 -31.06
C LEU A 330 10.31 6.50 -32.14
N PHE A 331 10.43 5.22 -32.49
CA PHE A 331 11.32 4.77 -33.57
C PHE A 331 10.69 4.86 -34.96
N VAL A 332 9.36 4.97 -35.01
CA VAL A 332 8.58 5.00 -36.25
C VAL A 332 8.51 6.42 -36.84
N VAL A 333 8.56 7.46 -35.99
CA VAL A 333 8.52 8.86 -36.42
C VAL A 333 9.84 9.25 -37.09
N THR A 334 9.79 9.63 -38.38
CA THR A 334 10.97 10.07 -39.14
C THR A 334 10.68 11.26 -40.05
N LYS A 335 11.64 12.20 -40.11
CA LYS A 335 11.67 13.31 -41.08
C LYS A 335 12.12 12.88 -42.49
N ASP A 336 12.75 11.71 -42.61
CA ASP A 336 13.35 11.20 -43.85
C ASP A 336 12.28 10.63 -44.80
N SER A 337 12.21 11.16 -46.02
CA SER A 337 11.22 10.78 -47.05
C SER A 337 11.35 9.32 -47.48
N ASP A 338 12.56 8.77 -47.51
CA ASP A 338 12.83 7.41 -47.99
C ASP A 338 12.52 6.35 -46.93
N ARG A 339 12.63 6.72 -45.65
CA ARG A 339 12.22 5.85 -44.52
C ARG A 339 10.73 5.93 -44.22
N ARG A 340 10.07 7.03 -44.61
CA ARG A 340 8.63 7.23 -44.46
C ARG A 340 7.81 6.33 -45.38
N SER A 341 8.31 6.03 -46.58
CA SER A 341 7.67 5.09 -47.52
C SER A 341 7.77 3.63 -47.07
N LEU A 342 8.85 3.26 -46.36
CA LEU A 342 9.04 1.92 -45.78
C LEU A 342 8.24 1.70 -44.49
N SER A 343 8.01 2.74 -43.68
CA SER A 343 7.26 2.61 -42.42
C SER A 343 5.75 2.77 -42.60
N GLY A 344 5.26 3.49 -43.60
CA GLY A 344 3.82 3.69 -43.85
C GLY A 344 3.08 4.49 -42.76
N PHE A 345 3.77 4.95 -41.71
CA PHE A 345 3.19 5.65 -40.57
C PHE A 345 3.39 7.17 -40.69
N SER A 346 2.29 7.91 -40.63
CA SER A 346 2.28 9.39 -40.56
C SER A 346 2.29 9.87 -39.10
N THR A 347 2.63 11.15 -38.87
CA THR A 347 2.50 11.77 -37.53
C THR A 347 1.11 11.58 -36.96
N TRP A 348 0.08 11.72 -37.80
CA TRP A 348 -1.32 11.50 -37.43
C TRP A 348 -1.60 10.09 -36.93
N ALA A 349 -0.93 9.08 -37.50
CA ALA A 349 -1.05 7.71 -37.02
C ALA A 349 -0.45 7.53 -35.62
N VAL A 350 0.65 8.22 -35.29
CA VAL A 350 1.24 8.19 -33.94
C VAL A 350 0.37 8.93 -32.93
N ILE A 351 -0.22 10.06 -33.30
CA ILE A 351 -1.19 10.77 -32.44
C ILE A 351 -2.43 9.90 -32.21
N GLY A 352 -2.96 9.28 -33.26
CA GLY A 352 -4.08 8.34 -33.16
C GLY A 352 -3.75 7.16 -32.25
N PHE A 353 -2.56 6.57 -32.41
CA PHE A 353 -2.05 5.50 -31.55
C PHE A 353 -1.94 5.95 -30.08
N CYS A 354 -1.40 7.14 -29.80
CA CYS A 354 -1.35 7.70 -28.45
C CYS A 354 -2.76 7.90 -27.86
N GLY A 355 -3.72 8.38 -28.67
CA GLY A 355 -5.12 8.49 -28.27
C GLY A 355 -5.75 7.13 -27.92
N SER A 356 -5.49 6.10 -28.73
CA SER A 356 -5.92 4.72 -28.44
C SER A 356 -5.29 4.19 -27.16
N MET A 357 -4.00 4.40 -26.94
CA MET A 357 -3.33 4.00 -25.69
C MET A 357 -3.90 4.73 -24.48
N MET A 358 -4.17 6.05 -24.57
CA MET A 358 -4.83 6.80 -23.49
C MET A 358 -6.18 6.20 -23.12
N LEU A 359 -7.00 5.81 -24.11
CA LEU A 359 -8.29 5.15 -23.84
C LEU A 359 -8.12 3.83 -23.08
N VAL A 360 -7.17 2.99 -23.48
CA VAL A 360 -6.89 1.72 -22.79
C VAL A 360 -6.45 1.96 -21.35
N VAL A 361 -5.55 2.92 -21.13
CA VAL A 361 -5.09 3.31 -19.77
C VAL A 361 -6.26 3.83 -18.93
N SER A 362 -7.14 4.65 -19.50
CA SER A 362 -8.35 5.15 -18.83
C SER A 362 -9.31 4.06 -18.40
N VAL A 363 -9.52 3.04 -19.25
CA VAL A 363 -10.36 1.88 -18.90
C VAL A 363 -9.75 1.09 -17.74
N GLN A 364 -8.43 0.86 -17.77
CA GLN A 364 -7.75 0.16 -16.69
C GLN A 364 -7.72 0.97 -15.38
N HIS A 365 -7.60 2.30 -15.47
CA HIS A 365 -7.67 3.19 -14.31
C HIS A 365 -9.07 3.20 -13.67
N SER A 366 -10.13 3.20 -14.50
CA SER A 366 -11.51 3.06 -14.02
C SER A 366 -11.72 1.73 -13.28
N SER A 367 -11.18 0.63 -13.82
CA SER A 367 -11.21 -0.69 -13.17
C SER A 367 -10.49 -0.69 -11.81
N LEU A 368 -9.37 0.05 -11.66
CA LEU A 368 -8.71 0.20 -10.36
C LEU A 368 -9.63 0.92 -9.36
N ARG A 369 -10.26 2.03 -9.77
CA ARG A 369 -11.17 2.80 -8.91
C ARG A 369 -12.41 2.02 -8.48
N SER A 370 -12.92 1.15 -9.35
CA SER A 370 -14.00 0.23 -8.97
C SER A 370 -13.56 -0.78 -7.90
N ALA A 371 -12.31 -1.22 -7.91
CA ALA A 371 -11.79 -2.23 -6.97
C ALA A 371 -11.43 -1.65 -5.59
N THR A 372 -10.89 -0.43 -5.53
CA THR A 372 -10.49 0.22 -4.27
C THR A 372 -11.59 1.09 -3.66
N GLY A 373 -12.72 1.23 -4.33
CA GLY A 373 -13.81 2.11 -3.92
C GLY A 373 -13.50 3.60 -4.13
N ALA A 374 -14.54 4.43 -4.10
CA ALA A 374 -14.46 5.88 -4.24
C ALA A 374 -14.06 6.59 -2.93
N GLY A 375 -13.22 5.96 -2.10
CA GLY A 375 -12.66 6.60 -0.90
C GLY A 375 -11.84 7.82 -1.31
N GLY A 376 -12.14 8.98 -0.72
CA GLY A 376 -11.82 10.33 -1.24
C GLY A 376 -10.35 10.74 -1.36
N GLY A 377 -9.40 9.80 -1.41
CA GLY A 377 -7.97 10.03 -1.63
C GLY A 377 -7.45 9.52 -2.98
N ILE A 378 -6.18 9.81 -3.24
CA ILE A 378 -5.42 9.21 -4.34
C ILE A 378 -4.80 7.91 -3.83
N VAL A 379 -4.97 6.84 -4.58
CA VAL A 379 -4.39 5.53 -4.28
C VAL A 379 -3.01 5.42 -4.94
N TYR A 380 -2.04 4.79 -4.27
CA TYR A 380 -0.68 4.64 -4.79
C TYR A 380 -0.63 4.06 -6.23
N ALA A 381 -1.39 3.01 -6.51
CA ALA A 381 -1.47 2.43 -7.86
C ALA A 381 -1.96 3.41 -8.95
N GLU A 382 -2.69 4.48 -8.61
CA GLU A 382 -3.14 5.47 -9.59
C GLU A 382 -1.99 6.27 -10.20
N TYR A 383 -0.89 6.44 -9.46
CA TYR A 383 0.27 7.15 -9.98
C TYR A 383 0.89 6.45 -11.19
N PHE A 384 0.75 5.11 -11.32
CA PHE A 384 1.21 4.40 -12.51
C PHE A 384 0.44 4.87 -13.75
N TYR A 385 -0.86 5.10 -13.62
CA TYR A 385 -1.72 5.61 -14.67
C TYR A 385 -1.42 7.09 -14.95
N PHE A 386 -1.27 7.92 -13.91
CA PHE A 386 -0.92 9.34 -14.08
C PHE A 386 0.42 9.56 -14.79
N ILE A 387 1.44 8.78 -14.42
CA ILE A 387 2.74 8.81 -15.10
C ILE A 387 2.57 8.39 -16.55
N LEU A 388 1.78 7.35 -16.83
CA LEU A 388 1.58 6.88 -18.20
C LEU A 388 0.78 7.87 -19.05
N TYR A 389 -0.24 8.54 -18.51
CA TYR A 389 -0.94 9.63 -19.22
C TYR A 389 0.03 10.76 -19.58
N LEU A 390 0.88 11.17 -18.64
CA LEU A 390 1.89 12.19 -18.87
C LEU A 390 2.86 11.77 -19.96
N VAL A 391 3.41 10.55 -19.88
CA VAL A 391 4.37 10.02 -20.84
C VAL A 391 3.76 9.87 -22.24
N ILE A 392 2.52 9.36 -22.36
CA ILE A 392 1.82 9.28 -23.65
C ILE A 392 1.59 10.68 -24.22
N GLY A 393 1.18 11.64 -23.40
CA GLY A 393 1.01 13.04 -23.81
C GLY A 393 2.32 13.65 -24.31
N LEU A 394 3.42 13.44 -23.59
CA LEU A 394 4.75 13.91 -23.99
C LEU A 394 5.23 13.26 -25.30
N VAL A 395 4.93 11.97 -25.53
CA VAL A 395 5.25 11.29 -26.79
C VAL A 395 4.43 11.85 -27.96
N ALA A 396 3.14 12.13 -27.75
CA ALA A 396 2.30 12.75 -28.77
C ALA A 396 2.79 14.17 -29.12
N LEU A 397 3.12 14.98 -28.11
CA LEU A 397 3.71 16.32 -28.31
C LEU A 397 5.05 16.23 -29.04
N ASN A 398 5.92 15.30 -28.64
CA ASN A 398 7.19 15.06 -29.29
C ASN A 398 7.03 14.69 -30.77
N ALA A 399 6.03 13.87 -31.13
CA ALA A 399 5.75 13.52 -32.51
C ALA A 399 5.31 14.73 -33.35
N VAL A 400 4.47 15.60 -32.79
CA VAL A 400 4.03 16.85 -33.45
C VAL A 400 5.22 17.79 -33.66
N GLU A 401 6.00 18.05 -32.61
CA GLU A 401 7.15 18.95 -32.68
C GLU A 401 8.23 18.41 -33.62
N HIS A 402 8.51 17.11 -33.57
CA HIS A 402 9.50 16.47 -34.45
C HIS A 402 9.03 16.38 -35.90
N THR A 403 7.79 16.71 -36.25
CA THR A 403 7.36 16.77 -37.65
C THR A 403 6.93 18.16 -38.11
N SER A 404 6.94 19.13 -37.19
CA SER A 404 6.78 20.55 -37.50
C SER A 404 8.05 21.13 -38.15
N ASP A 405 7.86 22.20 -38.93
CA ASP A 405 8.94 22.99 -39.51
C ASP A 405 9.78 23.76 -38.47
N ARG A 406 9.29 23.84 -37.22
CA ARG A 406 10.02 24.44 -36.10
C ARG A 406 11.17 23.53 -35.67
N ARG A 407 12.40 24.05 -35.75
CA ARG A 407 13.61 23.33 -35.30
C ARG A 407 13.84 23.54 -33.80
N ILE A 408 13.33 22.62 -32.98
CA ILE A 408 13.64 22.59 -31.55
C ILE A 408 14.89 21.73 -31.35
N GLY A 409 15.96 22.35 -30.85
CA GLY A 409 17.30 21.73 -30.80
C GLY A 409 17.38 20.41 -30.02
N LEU A 410 16.56 20.22 -28.99
CA LEU A 410 16.51 18.99 -28.21
C LEU A 410 15.72 17.87 -28.91
N VAL A 411 14.59 18.21 -29.53
CA VAL A 411 13.68 17.27 -30.20
C VAL A 411 14.29 16.75 -31.50
N ASP A 412 14.90 17.64 -32.29
CA ASP A 412 15.52 17.28 -33.56
C ASP A 412 16.93 16.67 -33.40
N TRP A 413 17.45 16.61 -32.17
CA TRP A 413 18.78 16.09 -31.90
C TRP A 413 18.92 14.64 -32.36
N ARG A 414 19.76 14.43 -33.39
CA ARG A 414 20.09 13.13 -33.99
C ARG A 414 18.86 12.29 -34.35
N GLY A 415 17.81 12.93 -34.89
CA GLY A 415 16.58 12.26 -35.30
C GLY A 415 15.83 11.71 -34.09
N ASN A 416 15.38 12.59 -33.20
CA ASN A 416 14.62 12.22 -32.01
C ASN A 416 15.34 11.28 -31.03
N ALA A 417 16.67 11.37 -30.94
CA ALA A 417 17.43 10.53 -30.01
C ALA A 417 17.22 10.94 -28.55
N ALA A 418 16.94 12.21 -28.27
CA ALA A 418 16.71 12.70 -26.91
C ALA A 418 15.46 12.07 -26.30
N ALA A 419 14.32 12.06 -27.01
CA ALA A 419 13.09 11.42 -26.54
C ALA A 419 13.29 9.93 -26.25
N ARG A 420 13.98 9.22 -27.15
CA ARG A 420 14.29 7.78 -26.99
C ARG A 420 15.18 7.51 -25.78
N LEU A 421 16.14 8.38 -25.50
CA LEU A 421 17.05 8.21 -24.36
C LEU A 421 16.45 8.65 -23.03
N LEU A 422 15.52 9.61 -23.03
CA LEU A 422 14.88 10.12 -21.82
C LEU A 422 13.63 9.35 -21.41
N TYR A 423 12.98 8.65 -22.35
CA TYR A 423 11.73 7.92 -22.11
C TYR A 423 11.77 7.05 -20.85
N TRP A 424 12.69 6.08 -20.78
CA TRP A 424 12.78 5.15 -19.66
C TRP A 424 13.31 5.82 -18.38
N PRO A 425 14.39 6.62 -18.40
CA PRO A 425 14.89 7.26 -17.19
C PRO A 425 13.85 8.17 -16.54
N VAL A 426 13.14 8.98 -17.33
CA VAL A 426 12.11 9.89 -16.80
C VAL A 426 10.94 9.08 -16.22
N THR A 427 10.45 8.07 -16.93
CA THR A 427 9.34 7.24 -16.46
C THR A 427 9.69 6.52 -15.15
N CYS A 428 10.85 5.86 -15.10
CA CYS A 428 11.31 5.14 -13.91
C CYS A 428 11.66 6.09 -12.75
N LEU A 429 12.21 7.28 -13.03
CA LEU A 429 12.50 8.28 -12.02
C LEU A 429 11.22 8.85 -11.40
N LEU A 430 10.20 9.16 -12.20
CA LEU A 430 8.90 9.60 -11.71
C LEU A 430 8.26 8.53 -10.80
N LEU A 431 8.33 7.27 -11.21
CA LEU A 431 7.85 6.14 -10.41
C LEU A 431 8.59 6.03 -9.07
N PHE A 432 9.92 6.10 -9.10
CA PHE A 432 10.75 6.07 -7.90
C PHE A 432 10.46 7.26 -6.97
N ALA A 433 10.34 8.47 -7.53
CA ALA A 433 10.06 9.69 -6.78
C ALA A 433 8.70 9.62 -6.07
N VAL A 434 7.64 9.18 -6.76
CA VAL A 434 6.33 8.97 -6.15
C VAL A 434 6.37 7.89 -5.07
N THR A 435 7.04 6.77 -5.33
CA THR A 435 7.13 5.66 -4.37
C THR A 435 7.83 6.11 -3.09
N THR A 436 8.90 6.88 -3.22
CA THR A 436 9.59 7.49 -2.08
C THR A 436 8.70 8.50 -1.36
N ALA A 437 7.98 9.34 -2.11
CA ALA A 437 7.08 10.34 -1.53
C ALA A 437 5.95 9.73 -0.70
N VAL A 438 5.32 8.66 -1.21
CA VAL A 438 4.19 8.00 -0.55
C VAL A 438 4.63 7.20 0.67
N PHE A 439 5.65 6.35 0.52
CA PHE A 439 5.99 5.38 1.58
C PHE A 439 7.06 5.87 2.57
N VAL A 440 7.90 6.84 2.17
CA VAL A 440 9.06 7.28 2.96
C VAL A 440 8.89 8.72 3.44
N ALA A 441 8.47 9.64 2.56
CA ALA A 441 8.32 11.05 2.92
C ALA A 441 6.96 11.41 3.54
N GLY A 442 5.91 10.61 3.31
CA GLY A 442 4.54 10.86 3.78
C GLY A 442 4.34 10.72 5.29
N LYS A 443 5.35 10.27 6.04
CA LYS A 443 5.32 10.12 7.51
C LYS A 443 5.93 11.34 8.22
N VAL A 444 5.51 12.56 7.86
CA VAL A 444 5.77 13.74 8.71
C VAL A 444 4.66 13.79 9.77
N PRO A 445 5.00 13.89 11.07
CA PRO A 445 4.04 13.80 12.18
C PRO A 445 2.91 14.82 12.13
#